data_AF-A0A535WWK7-F1
#
_entry.id   AF-A0A535WWK7-F1
#
_cell.length_a   1.000
_cell.length_b   1.000
_cell.length_c   1.000
_cell.angle_alpha   90.00
_cell.angle_beta   90.00
_cell.angle_gamma   90.00
#
_symmetry.space_group_name_H-M   'P 1'
#
loop_
_entity.id
_entity.type
_entity.pdbx_description
1 polymer ?
#
loop_
_entity_poly.entity_id
_entity_poly.type
_entity_poly.pdbx_seq_one_letter_code
_entity_poly.pdbx_strand_id
1 'polypeptide(L)'
;MTEYRTRSRRIGARALGASRRLSPSRPDQWISIQVELVEGRGERCWPRPGRIFAAATRHSFAQLATAIDDAFARWDRSHLHEFTLGDGTRVGAVDPELDVDDSMVDEQNLSLARLNPGEQFVYVFDVGDDWAHLCTVGGSPIDPVETVGLVPDRPFAYFGWGAIPDQYGRAWSADDGDTRLPPDPGLGDLPALRPDWGPGRRS
;
A
#
# COMPACT_ATOMS: atom_id res chain seq x y z
N MET A 1 -24.31 -41.30 -58.27
CA MET A 1 -23.02 -41.06 -58.96
C MET A 1 -23.12 -39.69 -59.60
N THR A 2 -22.09 -38.86 -59.41
CA THR A 2 -21.88 -37.52 -60.01
C THR A 2 -22.34 -36.29 -59.20
N GLU A 3 -21.40 -35.84 -58.37
CA GLU A 3 -20.91 -34.47 -58.17
C GLU A 3 -21.89 -33.34 -57.77
N TYR A 4 -21.79 -32.91 -56.51
CA TYR A 4 -22.20 -31.57 -56.09
C TYR A 4 -20.97 -30.71 -55.80
N ARG A 5 -20.97 -29.56 -56.46
CA ARG A 5 -19.86 -28.64 -56.66
C ARG A 5 -19.63 -27.76 -55.42
N THR A 6 -18.36 -27.65 -55.06
CA THR A 6 -17.72 -26.77 -54.08
C THR A 6 -18.36 -25.37 -53.95
N ARG A 7 -18.72 -24.98 -52.73
CA ARG A 7 -18.85 -23.57 -52.33
C ARG A 7 -17.98 -23.30 -51.11
N SER A 8 -16.80 -22.77 -51.40
CA SER A 8 -15.89 -22.16 -50.43
C SER A 8 -16.58 -20.95 -49.78
N ARG A 9 -16.83 -21.02 -48.46
CA ARG A 9 -17.24 -19.87 -47.65
C ARG A 9 -15.96 -19.22 -47.10
N ARG A 10 -15.71 -17.99 -47.53
CA ARG A 10 -14.68 -17.11 -46.97
C ARG A 10 -15.00 -16.85 -45.49
N ILE A 11 -14.08 -17.24 -44.61
CA ILE A 11 -14.09 -16.85 -43.20
C ILE A 11 -13.61 -15.40 -43.15
N GLY A 12 -14.46 -14.53 -42.59
CA GLY A 12 -14.17 -13.12 -42.38
C GLY A 12 -12.94 -12.96 -41.48
N ALA A 13 -12.07 -12.03 -41.87
CA ALA A 13 -10.84 -11.70 -41.18
C ALA A 13 -11.11 -11.23 -39.74
N ARG A 14 -10.32 -11.75 -38.81
CA ARG A 14 -10.17 -11.27 -37.44
C ARG A 14 -9.89 -9.77 -37.44
N ALA A 15 -10.66 -9.00 -36.67
CA ALA A 15 -10.30 -7.65 -36.30
C ALA A 15 -9.06 -7.70 -35.39
N LEU A 16 -7.91 -7.31 -35.95
CA LEU A 16 -6.72 -6.95 -35.22
C LEU A 16 -6.84 -5.49 -34.77
N GLY A 17 -6.62 -5.24 -33.49
CA GLY A 17 -5.99 -4.01 -33.04
C GLY A 17 -6.87 -3.00 -32.29
N ALA A 18 -6.76 -3.03 -30.97
CA ALA A 18 -6.56 -1.81 -30.20
C ALA A 18 -5.41 -2.07 -29.22
N SER A 19 -4.18 -2.00 -29.72
CA SER A 19 -3.00 -1.93 -28.87
C SER A 19 -3.07 -0.57 -28.15
N ARG A 20 -3.46 -0.61 -26.87
CA ARG A 20 -3.47 0.54 -25.96
C ARG A 20 -2.04 1.06 -25.94
N ARG A 21 -1.80 2.19 -26.61
CA ARG A 21 -0.48 2.82 -26.65
C ARG A 21 -0.09 3.13 -25.20
N LEU A 22 0.85 2.35 -24.67
CA LEU A 22 1.58 2.73 -23.47
C LEU A 22 2.19 4.10 -23.76
N SER A 23 1.82 5.09 -22.96
CA SER A 23 2.42 6.41 -23.00
C SER A 23 3.95 6.27 -22.90
N PRO A 24 4.74 7.09 -23.60
CA PRO A 24 6.20 7.01 -23.50
C PRO A 24 6.60 7.13 -22.04
N SER A 25 7.42 6.18 -21.56
CA SER A 25 7.85 6.11 -20.17
C SER A 25 8.47 7.44 -19.77
N ARG A 26 7.92 8.07 -18.72
CA ARG A 26 8.55 9.25 -18.10
C ARG A 26 9.99 8.88 -17.68
N PRO A 27 10.94 9.83 -17.75
CA PRO A 27 12.26 9.60 -17.17
C PRO A 27 12.13 9.16 -15.71
N ASP A 28 13.03 8.27 -15.29
CA ASP A 28 13.09 7.80 -13.91
C ASP A 28 13.26 9.01 -12.97
N GLN A 29 12.27 9.21 -12.12
CA GLN A 29 12.09 10.41 -11.31
C GLN A 29 11.78 9.96 -9.89
N TRP A 30 12.25 10.72 -8.91
CA TRP A 30 11.78 10.58 -7.54
C TRP A 30 10.60 11.51 -7.27
N ILE A 31 9.56 10.96 -6.66
CA ILE A 31 8.34 11.65 -6.26
C ILE A 31 8.14 11.52 -4.75
N SER A 32 7.44 12.48 -4.16
CA SER A 32 6.86 12.31 -2.84
C SER A 32 5.44 11.74 -2.94
N ILE A 33 5.05 10.91 -1.98
CA ILE A 33 3.66 10.43 -1.83
C ILE A 33 3.27 10.62 -0.37
N GLN A 34 2.30 11.49 -0.10
CA GLN A 34 1.67 11.59 1.21
C GLN A 34 0.60 10.51 1.33
N VAL A 35 0.65 9.74 2.41
CA VAL A 35 -0.31 8.67 2.70
C VAL A 35 -0.92 8.96 4.06
N GLU A 36 -2.23 9.06 4.12
CA GLU A 36 -2.98 9.31 5.35
C GLU A 36 -3.96 8.18 5.60
N LEU A 37 -3.92 7.59 6.80
CA LEU A 37 -4.89 6.60 7.24
C LEU A 37 -6.22 7.28 7.54
N VAL A 38 -7.26 6.90 6.79
CA VAL A 38 -8.59 7.51 6.86
C VAL A 38 -9.51 6.73 7.79
N GLU A 39 -9.54 5.41 7.63
CA GLU A 39 -10.43 4.53 8.37
C GLU A 39 -9.89 3.09 8.43
N GLY A 40 -10.52 2.29 9.28
CA GLY A 40 -10.30 0.85 9.40
C GLY A 40 -10.97 0.29 10.64
N ARG A 41 -11.32 -0.99 10.60
CA ARG A 41 -12.08 -1.72 11.63
C ARG A 41 -13.40 -1.03 12.01
N GLY A 42 -14.05 -0.39 11.05
CA GLY A 42 -15.30 0.36 11.25
C GLY A 42 -15.14 1.71 11.96
N GLU A 43 -13.90 2.17 12.18
CA GLU A 43 -13.62 3.46 12.81
C GLU A 43 -12.99 4.44 11.83
N ARG A 44 -13.28 5.74 12.01
CA ARG A 44 -12.63 6.83 11.27
C ARG A 44 -11.51 7.43 12.08
N CYS A 45 -10.34 7.56 11.47
CA CYS A 45 -9.18 8.17 12.10
C CYS A 45 -9.27 9.70 12.06
N TRP A 46 -9.25 10.33 13.24
CA TRP A 46 -9.10 11.78 13.37
C TRP A 46 -8.33 12.18 14.64
N PRO A 47 -7.27 12.99 14.55
CA PRO A 47 -6.58 13.41 13.32
C PRO A 47 -5.99 12.20 12.57
N ARG A 48 -5.92 12.27 11.24
CA ARG A 48 -5.42 11.17 10.41
C ARG A 48 -3.92 10.95 10.63
N PRO A 49 -3.48 9.75 11.05
CA PRO A 49 -2.07 9.39 11.02
C PRO A 49 -1.57 9.40 9.59
N GLY A 50 -0.37 9.91 9.36
CA GLY A 50 0.13 10.04 7.98
C GLY A 50 1.64 9.94 7.85
N ARG A 51 2.07 9.63 6.64
CA ARG A 51 3.46 9.42 6.26
C ARG A 51 3.74 10.14 4.94
N ILE A 52 4.97 10.60 4.76
CA ILE A 52 5.47 11.04 3.46
C ILE A 52 6.55 10.08 3.00
N PHE A 53 6.34 9.51 1.82
CA PHE A 53 7.26 8.59 1.17
C PHE A 53 8.06 9.28 0.09
N ALA A 54 9.32 8.91 -0.05
CA ALA A 54 10.12 9.12 -1.24
C ALA A 54 10.06 7.84 -2.07
N ALA A 55 9.68 7.93 -3.34
CA ALA A 55 9.59 6.78 -4.24
C ALA A 55 10.13 7.14 -5.63
N ALA A 56 10.91 6.24 -6.23
CA ALA A 56 11.24 6.35 -7.64
C ALA A 56 10.05 5.87 -8.50
N THR A 57 9.83 6.51 -9.65
CA THR A 57 8.77 6.12 -10.58
C THR A 57 8.99 4.72 -11.14
N ARG A 58 10.22 4.22 -11.19
CA ARG A 58 10.51 2.82 -11.56
C ARG A 58 10.06 1.78 -10.53
N HIS A 59 9.79 2.14 -9.28
CA HIS A 59 9.28 1.19 -8.29
C HIS A 59 7.91 0.66 -8.69
N SER A 60 7.54 -0.53 -8.21
CA SER A 60 6.23 -1.13 -8.46
C SER A 60 5.20 -0.72 -7.40
N PHE A 61 3.92 -0.96 -7.70
CA PHE A 61 2.86 -0.82 -6.70
C PHE A 61 3.02 -1.81 -5.55
N ALA A 62 3.52 -3.03 -5.80
CA ALA A 62 3.82 -3.99 -4.74
C ALA A 62 4.87 -3.47 -3.73
N GLN A 63 5.90 -2.80 -4.24
CA GLN A 63 6.92 -2.16 -3.39
C GLN A 63 6.34 -0.99 -2.59
N LEU A 64 5.38 -0.26 -3.16
CA LEU A 64 4.67 0.80 -2.43
C LEU A 64 3.76 0.22 -1.34
N ALA A 65 3.00 -0.84 -1.63
CA ALA A 65 2.14 -1.52 -0.65
C ALA A 65 2.97 -1.99 0.55
N THR A 66 4.06 -2.71 0.29
CA THR A 66 5.00 -3.16 1.32
C THR A 66 5.52 -2.02 2.19
N ALA A 67 5.87 -0.88 1.58
CA ALA A 67 6.38 0.27 2.30
C ALA A 67 5.28 0.97 3.13
N ILE A 68 4.05 1.01 2.64
CA ILE A 68 2.90 1.51 3.40
C ILE A 68 2.65 0.61 4.61
N ASP A 69 2.62 -0.70 4.42
CA ASP A 69 2.44 -1.68 5.48
C ASP A 69 3.50 -1.54 6.59
N ASP A 70 4.78 -1.46 6.20
CA ASP A 70 5.88 -1.19 7.13
C ASP A 70 5.63 0.11 7.94
N ALA A 71 5.29 1.21 7.25
CA ALA A 71 5.17 2.53 7.87
C ALA A 71 3.93 2.70 8.75
N PHE A 72 2.90 1.88 8.53
CA PHE A 72 1.65 1.81 9.29
C PHE A 72 1.58 0.55 10.18
N ALA A 73 2.71 -0.08 10.47
CA ALA A 73 2.82 -1.22 11.39
C ALA A 73 1.80 -2.33 11.07
N ARG A 74 1.74 -2.75 9.81
CA ARG A 74 1.00 -3.93 9.33
C ARG A 74 1.99 -5.07 9.13
N TRP A 75 1.91 -6.07 10.02
CA TRP A 75 2.87 -7.16 10.07
C TRP A 75 2.31 -8.48 9.56
N ASP A 76 0.99 -8.70 9.68
CA ASP A 76 0.35 -9.90 9.18
C ASP A 76 -0.13 -9.67 7.75
N ARG A 77 0.76 -9.97 6.79
CA ARG A 77 0.61 -9.64 5.36
C ARG A 77 -0.09 -10.72 4.53
N SER A 78 -0.70 -11.72 5.17
CA SER A 78 -1.48 -12.72 4.41
C SER A 78 -2.82 -12.18 3.92
N HIS A 79 -3.23 -11.00 4.38
CA HIS A 79 -4.46 -10.37 3.94
C HIS A 79 -4.35 -9.79 2.54
N LEU A 80 -5.48 -9.73 1.84
CA LEU A 80 -5.56 -9.07 0.55
C LEU A 80 -5.48 -7.55 0.74
N HIS A 81 -4.81 -6.90 -0.22
CA HIS A 81 -4.72 -5.45 -0.33
C HIS A 81 -4.92 -5.01 -1.78
N GLU A 82 -5.30 -3.76 -1.97
CA GLU A 82 -5.46 -3.19 -3.30
C GLU A 82 -5.29 -1.67 -3.33
N PHE A 83 -4.98 -1.16 -4.52
CA PHE A 83 -5.06 0.25 -4.85
C PHE A 83 -6.23 0.51 -5.80
N THR A 84 -6.88 1.66 -5.64
CA THR A 84 -7.83 2.21 -6.61
C THR A 84 -7.34 3.58 -7.08
N LEU A 85 -6.99 3.69 -8.37
CA LEU A 85 -6.49 4.93 -8.98
C LEU A 85 -7.64 5.89 -9.33
N GLY A 86 -7.32 7.15 -9.61
CA GLY A 86 -8.32 8.18 -9.91
C GLY A 86 -9.16 7.94 -11.17
N ASP A 87 -8.72 7.04 -12.07
CA ASP A 87 -9.49 6.60 -13.24
C ASP A 87 -10.31 5.32 -13.00
N GLY A 88 -10.32 4.82 -11.75
CA GLY A 88 -11.00 3.58 -11.36
C GLY A 88 -10.18 2.31 -11.62
N THR A 89 -8.94 2.41 -12.12
CA THR A 89 -8.07 1.24 -12.26
C THR A 89 -7.77 0.63 -10.89
N ARG A 90 -8.07 -0.67 -10.74
CA ARG A 90 -7.72 -1.46 -9.55
C ARG A 90 -6.38 -2.17 -9.76
N VAL A 91 -5.52 -2.12 -8.75
CA VAL A 91 -4.16 -2.68 -8.79
C VAL A 91 -3.92 -3.47 -7.52
N GLY A 92 -3.39 -4.69 -7.61
CA GLY A 92 -3.00 -5.47 -6.44
C GLY A 92 -2.48 -6.85 -6.84
N ALA A 93 -2.39 -7.76 -5.87
CA ALA A 93 -1.87 -9.10 -6.12
C ALA A 93 -2.82 -9.91 -7.03
N VAL A 94 -2.32 -10.33 -8.19
CA VAL A 94 -3.02 -11.21 -9.12
C VAL A 94 -2.42 -12.60 -8.94
N ASP A 95 -3.17 -13.51 -8.32
CA ASP A 95 -2.78 -14.92 -8.21
C ASP A 95 -3.45 -15.72 -9.34
N PRO A 96 -2.69 -16.38 -10.23
CA PRO A 96 -3.23 -17.20 -11.31
C PRO A 96 -4.09 -18.38 -10.85
N GLU A 97 -3.95 -18.82 -9.59
CA GLU A 97 -4.73 -19.92 -9.00
C GLU A 97 -5.99 -19.43 -8.27
N LEU A 98 -6.09 -18.13 -7.99
CA LEU A 98 -7.29 -17.53 -7.42
C LEU A 98 -8.15 -16.93 -8.54
N ASP A 99 -9.46 -17.04 -8.39
CA ASP A 99 -10.44 -16.43 -9.29
C ASP A 99 -10.51 -14.92 -9.02
N VAL A 100 -9.41 -14.23 -9.35
CA VAL A 100 -9.29 -12.78 -9.22
C VAL A 100 -10.05 -12.08 -10.35
N ASP A 101 -10.52 -10.88 -10.07
CA ASP A 101 -11.19 -10.03 -11.05
C ASP A 101 -10.28 -9.81 -12.27
N ASP A 102 -10.67 -10.32 -13.45
CA ASP A 102 -9.97 -10.17 -14.73
C ASP A 102 -9.62 -8.71 -15.09
N SER A 103 -10.26 -7.72 -14.44
CA SER A 103 -9.97 -6.30 -14.62
C SER A 103 -8.85 -5.75 -13.73
N MET A 104 -8.38 -6.52 -12.75
CA MET A 104 -7.33 -6.11 -11.81
C MET A 104 -5.95 -6.15 -12.45
N VAL A 105 -5.18 -5.08 -12.27
CA VAL A 105 -3.81 -4.99 -12.77
C VAL A 105 -2.84 -5.54 -11.73
N ASP A 106 -1.92 -6.39 -12.18
CA ASP A 106 -0.86 -6.95 -11.33
C ASP A 106 0.10 -5.85 -10.83
N GLU A 107 0.12 -5.69 -9.50
CA GLU A 107 0.94 -4.70 -8.80
C GLU A 107 2.45 -4.93 -8.89
N GLN A 108 2.89 -6.17 -9.16
CA GLN A 108 4.32 -6.49 -9.32
C GLN A 108 4.86 -5.88 -10.61
N ASN A 109 4.00 -5.81 -11.62
CA ASN A 109 4.36 -5.41 -12.99
C ASN A 109 3.95 -3.97 -13.32
N LEU A 110 3.09 -3.34 -12.53
CA LEU A 110 2.75 -1.93 -12.70
C LEU A 110 3.71 -1.02 -11.94
N SER A 111 4.38 -0.13 -12.67
CA SER A 111 5.30 0.86 -12.12
C SER A 111 4.57 2.15 -11.69
N LEU A 112 5.13 2.82 -10.67
CA LEU A 112 4.66 4.13 -10.18
C LEU A 112 4.79 5.26 -11.20
N ALA A 113 5.48 5.05 -12.33
CA ALA A 113 5.49 5.98 -13.47
C ALA A 113 4.08 6.20 -14.06
N ARG A 114 3.12 5.32 -13.74
CA ARG A 114 1.69 5.49 -14.04
C ARG A 114 1.08 6.70 -13.32
N LEU A 115 1.59 7.10 -12.17
CA LEU A 115 1.03 8.18 -11.35
C LEU A 115 1.37 9.56 -11.90
N ASN A 116 0.44 10.50 -11.80
CA ASN A 116 0.61 11.89 -12.19
C ASN A 116 0.90 12.79 -10.97
N PRO A 117 1.64 13.90 -11.15
CA PRO A 117 1.79 14.89 -10.08
C PRO A 117 0.43 15.38 -9.59
N GLY A 118 0.23 15.42 -8.28
CA GLY A 118 -1.05 15.81 -7.66
C GLY A 118 -2.16 14.76 -7.75
N GLU A 119 -1.93 13.60 -8.38
CA GLU A 119 -2.91 12.52 -8.43
C GLU A 119 -3.22 12.00 -7.02
N GLN A 120 -4.50 11.72 -6.78
CA GLN A 120 -4.97 11.07 -5.57
C GLN A 120 -5.48 9.68 -5.90
N PHE A 121 -5.18 8.73 -5.03
CA PHE A 121 -5.61 7.33 -5.15
C PHE A 121 -5.77 6.72 -3.76
N VAL A 122 -6.48 5.61 -3.68
CA VAL A 122 -6.73 4.88 -2.42
C VAL A 122 -5.85 3.65 -2.36
N TYR A 123 -5.35 3.34 -1.17
CA TYR A 123 -4.76 2.04 -0.84
C TYR A 123 -5.51 1.43 0.34
N VAL A 124 -5.97 0.18 0.21
CA VAL A 124 -6.64 -0.58 1.27
C VAL A 124 -5.76 -1.76 1.64
N PHE A 125 -5.37 -1.83 2.92
CA PHE A 125 -4.76 -3.01 3.51
C PHE A 125 -5.82 -3.80 4.28
N ASP A 126 -5.79 -5.13 4.15
CA ASP A 126 -6.81 -6.04 4.71
C ASP A 126 -8.22 -5.63 4.32
N VAL A 127 -8.67 -6.10 3.15
CA VAL A 127 -10.03 -5.82 2.63
C VAL A 127 -11.13 -6.23 3.63
N GLY A 128 -10.86 -7.13 4.58
CA GLY A 128 -11.82 -7.48 5.64
C GLY A 128 -11.96 -6.38 6.69
N ASP A 129 -10.84 -5.82 7.14
CA ASP A 129 -10.80 -4.75 8.15
C ASP A 129 -10.83 -3.33 7.54
N ASP A 130 -10.69 -3.19 6.22
CA ASP A 130 -10.77 -1.95 5.44
C ASP A 130 -9.85 -0.83 5.95
N TRP A 131 -8.56 -1.13 6.17
CA TRP A 131 -7.58 -0.10 6.51
C TRP A 131 -7.29 0.77 5.29
N ALA A 132 -8.14 1.78 5.08
CA ALA A 132 -8.15 2.63 3.91
C ALA A 132 -7.26 3.87 4.10
N HIS A 133 -6.38 4.09 3.12
CA HIS A 133 -5.43 5.18 3.07
C HIS A 133 -5.69 6.07 1.86
N LEU A 134 -5.72 7.38 2.06
CA LEU A 134 -5.66 8.35 0.97
C LEU A 134 -4.20 8.62 0.63
N CYS A 135 -3.83 8.35 -0.62
CA CYS A 135 -2.51 8.65 -1.17
C CYS A 135 -2.59 9.90 -2.06
N THR A 136 -1.68 10.84 -1.87
CA THR A 136 -1.55 12.06 -2.69
C THR A 136 -0.13 12.19 -3.22
N VAL A 137 0.04 12.22 -4.54
CA VAL A 137 1.33 12.40 -5.20
C VAL A 137 1.76 13.87 -5.14
N GLY A 138 3.03 14.10 -4.79
CA GLY A 138 3.61 15.44 -4.79
C GLY A 138 3.53 16.12 -6.17
N GLY A 139 3.34 17.44 -6.18
CA GLY A 139 3.24 18.23 -7.41
C GLY A 139 4.58 18.45 -8.13
N SER A 140 5.71 18.07 -7.54
CA SER A 140 7.04 18.27 -8.11
C SER A 140 7.97 17.09 -7.79
N PRO A 141 8.96 16.82 -8.66
CA PRO A 141 10.03 15.89 -8.36
C PRO A 141 10.76 16.26 -7.07
N ILE A 142 11.33 15.25 -6.41
CA ILE A 142 12.28 15.42 -5.31
C ILE A 142 13.64 14.86 -5.71
N ASP A 143 14.71 15.31 -5.06
CA ASP A 143 16.00 14.61 -5.07
C ASP A 143 16.08 13.74 -3.80
N PRO A 144 16.31 12.42 -3.91
CA PRO A 144 16.33 11.54 -2.75
C PRO A 144 17.54 11.78 -1.84
N VAL A 145 18.69 12.19 -2.37
CA VAL A 145 19.87 12.50 -1.55
C VAL A 145 19.64 13.79 -0.76
N GLU A 146 19.06 14.81 -1.39
CA GLU A 146 18.71 16.05 -0.68
C GLU A 146 17.57 15.85 0.33
N THR A 147 16.57 15.02 0.00
CA THR A 147 15.35 14.84 0.81
C THR A 147 15.55 13.85 1.95
N VAL A 148 16.17 12.69 1.68
CA VAL A 148 16.28 11.59 2.64
C VAL A 148 17.73 11.20 2.98
N GLY A 149 18.73 11.85 2.36
CA GLY A 149 20.15 11.62 2.64
C GLY A 149 20.75 10.36 2.00
N LEU A 150 19.96 9.59 1.26
CA LEU A 150 20.37 8.35 0.59
C LEU A 150 19.51 8.11 -0.67
N VAL A 151 19.86 7.11 -1.47
CA VAL A 151 19.02 6.64 -2.59
C VAL A 151 18.39 5.30 -2.17
N PRO A 152 17.12 5.28 -1.73
CA PRO A 152 16.48 4.03 -1.32
C PRO A 152 16.36 3.02 -2.48
N ASP A 153 16.36 1.73 -2.16
CA ASP A 153 16.10 0.63 -3.11
C ASP A 153 14.59 0.34 -3.30
N ARG A 154 13.76 0.86 -2.39
CA ARG A 154 12.30 0.76 -2.36
C ARG A 154 11.68 2.08 -1.87
N PRO A 155 10.36 2.29 -2.02
CA PRO A 155 9.69 3.44 -1.41
C PRO A 155 9.99 3.55 0.09
N PHE A 156 10.30 4.76 0.56
CA PHE A 156 10.83 4.98 1.90
C PHE A 156 10.09 6.11 2.61
N ALA A 157 9.46 5.83 3.75
CA ALA A 157 8.84 6.85 4.59
C ALA A 157 9.92 7.66 5.33
N TYR A 158 9.95 8.97 5.13
CA TYR A 158 10.95 9.86 5.73
C TYR A 158 10.37 10.91 6.68
N PHE A 159 9.04 11.02 6.74
CA PHE A 159 8.34 11.89 7.68
C PHE A 159 7.01 11.25 8.09
N GLY A 160 6.54 11.52 9.31
CA GLY A 160 5.28 10.95 9.78
C GLY A 160 4.70 11.62 11.01
N TRP A 161 3.39 11.45 11.19
CA TRP A 161 2.61 11.99 12.30
C TRP A 161 1.45 11.05 12.68
N GLY A 162 0.85 11.32 13.84
CA GLY A 162 -0.31 10.59 14.38
C GLY A 162 0.04 9.22 14.97
N ALA A 163 -0.82 8.77 15.89
CA ALA A 163 -0.73 7.43 16.49
C ALA A 163 -1.26 6.40 15.50
N ILE A 164 -0.52 5.32 15.28
CA ILE A 164 -0.94 4.24 14.40
C ILE A 164 -1.78 3.25 15.22
N PRO A 165 -3.03 2.97 14.84
CA PRO A 165 -3.79 1.89 15.46
C PRO A 165 -3.12 0.54 15.23
N ASP A 166 -3.11 -0.32 16.26
CA ASP A 166 -2.71 -1.71 16.15
C ASP A 166 -3.54 -2.42 15.06
N GLN A 167 -2.90 -3.28 14.25
CA GLN A 167 -3.55 -3.96 13.12
C GLN A 167 -4.84 -4.69 13.53
N TYR A 168 -4.90 -5.25 14.74
CA TYR A 168 -6.05 -5.98 15.26
C TYR A 168 -6.74 -5.27 16.44
N GLY A 169 -6.36 -4.01 16.72
CA GLY A 169 -6.88 -3.22 17.83
C GLY A 169 -6.36 -3.63 19.21
N ARG A 170 -5.26 -4.38 19.29
CA ARG A 170 -4.68 -4.79 20.58
C ARG A 170 -3.99 -3.61 21.29
N ALA A 171 -4.20 -3.52 22.60
CA ALA A 171 -3.50 -2.57 23.46
C ALA A 171 -2.25 -3.17 24.14
N TRP A 172 -2.17 -4.49 24.29
CA TRP A 172 -0.98 -5.22 24.78
C TRP A 172 -0.90 -6.63 24.17
N SER A 173 0.19 -7.36 24.42
CA SER A 173 0.49 -8.62 23.73
C SER A 173 -0.51 -9.76 23.96
N ALA A 174 -1.19 -9.75 25.11
CA ALA A 174 -2.18 -10.75 25.51
C ALA A 174 -3.60 -10.19 25.46
N ASP A 175 -3.81 -9.07 24.79
CA ASP A 175 -5.14 -8.47 24.63
C ASP A 175 -6.00 -9.37 23.73
N ASP A 176 -7.06 -9.89 24.31
CA ASP A 176 -8.08 -10.73 23.68
C ASP A 176 -9.38 -9.95 23.40
N GLY A 177 -9.42 -8.66 23.75
CA GLY A 177 -10.60 -7.80 23.61
C GLY A 177 -11.61 -7.89 24.77
N ASP A 178 -11.50 -8.89 25.64
CA ASP A 178 -12.42 -9.14 26.76
C ASP A 178 -11.77 -8.89 28.12
N THR A 179 -10.47 -9.20 28.24
CA THR A 179 -9.69 -9.08 29.45
C THR A 179 -9.44 -7.61 29.75
N ARG A 180 -9.75 -7.18 30.98
CA ARG A 180 -9.47 -5.80 31.41
C ARG A 180 -7.96 -5.53 31.46
N LEU A 181 -7.53 -4.38 30.93
CA LEU A 181 -6.16 -3.87 31.05
C LEU A 181 -5.67 -3.96 32.52
N PRO A 182 -4.55 -4.63 32.79
CA PRO A 182 -3.95 -4.69 34.12
C PRO A 182 -3.60 -3.30 34.66
N PRO A 183 -3.53 -3.11 35.99
CA PRO A 183 -3.03 -1.86 36.57
C PRO A 183 -1.63 -1.55 36.07
N ASP A 184 -1.37 -0.29 35.70
CA ASP A 184 -0.06 0.19 35.29
C ASP A 184 0.95 0.05 36.45
N PRO A 185 2.00 -0.80 36.33
CA PRO A 185 3.04 -0.93 37.34
C PRO A 185 4.02 0.26 37.35
N GLY A 186 3.80 1.26 36.49
CA GLY A 186 4.76 2.30 36.19
C GLY A 186 5.96 1.70 35.49
N LEU A 187 7.16 2.06 35.96
CA LEU A 187 8.42 1.47 35.47
C LEU A 187 8.95 0.37 36.40
N GLY A 188 8.14 -0.09 37.36
CA GLY A 188 8.55 -0.95 38.47
C GLY A 188 8.86 -2.40 38.09
N ASP A 189 8.25 -2.90 37.01
CA ASP A 189 8.43 -4.24 36.44
C ASP A 189 9.59 -4.32 35.43
N LEU A 190 10.16 -3.18 35.04
CA LEU A 190 11.30 -3.09 34.12
C LEU A 190 12.63 -3.41 34.83
N PRO A 191 13.63 -3.96 34.13
CA PRO A 191 14.97 -4.11 34.68
C PRO A 191 15.62 -2.73 34.89
N ALA A 192 16.45 -2.55 35.93
CA ALA A 192 17.11 -1.27 36.26
C ALA A 192 18.25 -0.87 35.29
N LEU A 193 17.98 -0.88 33.99
CA LEU A 193 18.90 -0.47 32.91
C LEU A 193 18.88 1.04 32.66
N ARG A 194 17.92 1.75 33.26
CA ARG A 194 17.80 3.21 33.24
C ARG A 194 17.52 3.74 34.66
N PRO A 195 17.85 4.99 34.97
CA PRO A 195 17.77 5.55 36.32
C PRO A 195 16.42 5.41 37.03
N ASP A 196 15.32 5.30 36.27
CA ASP A 196 13.95 5.23 36.80
C ASP A 196 13.27 3.88 36.56
N TRP A 197 14.00 2.88 36.04
CA TRP A 197 13.46 1.53 35.82
C TRP A 197 13.71 0.64 37.05
N GLY A 198 12.77 -0.26 37.31
CA GLY A 198 12.81 -1.19 38.44
C GLY A 198 12.05 -0.68 39.66
N PRO A 199 11.94 -1.51 40.71
CA PRO A 199 11.19 -1.16 41.90
C PRO A 199 11.82 0.10 42.52
N GLY A 200 11.08 1.21 42.50
CA GLY A 200 11.55 2.51 42.98
C GLY A 200 12.24 2.37 44.35
N ARG A 201 13.35 3.07 44.54
CA ARG A 201 14.08 3.05 45.82
C ARG A 201 13.11 3.46 46.93
N ARG A 202 12.71 2.51 47.78
CA ARG A 202 11.98 2.81 49.02
C ARG A 202 12.90 3.69 49.87
N SER A 203 12.54 4.96 50.00
CA SER A 203 13.12 5.89 50.99
C SER A 203 12.73 5.47 52.40
#